data_AF-A0A968W0N7-F1
#
_entry.id   AF-A0A968W0N7-F1
#
_cell.length_a   1.000
_cell.length_b   1.000
_cell.length_c   1.000
_cell.angle_alpha   90.00
_cell.angle_beta   90.00
_cell.angle_gamma   90.00
#
_symmetry.space_group_name_H-M   'P 1'
#
loop_
_entity.id
_entity.type
_entity.pdbx_description
1 polymer ?
#
loop_
_entity_poly.entity_id
_entity_poly.type
_entity_poly.pdbx_seq_one_letter_code
_entity_poly.pdbx_strand_id
1 'polypeptide(L)'
;MLHARFPDKISYQAVIRNSEGKLVANAVIGLRVSILHGSAHGNEVYSETHQPQTNANGLFTIAIGNGSSQVGTLANINWADSSFFLKTETDPTGANNYTITAVSQLLSVPYALYAKSAGSIKHIEISGNEPAFNGWDKDTLDDTQTLTLQNNTLSISKGNSVVLPLHGNNKVKVLKNSDIVTLAPDTGQIIYNASEGKLQLYTGSNWAAINAECWPLPTPANAGEDIEIYTNELFVDLNANYPKHIMGRLLAILMAMAARFPIRPTRKACLLA
;
A
#
# COMPACT_ATOMS: atom_id res chain seq x y z
N MET A 1 0.64 10.59 -11.04
CA MET A 1 0.60 10.43 -12.51
C MET A 1 1.99 10.66 -13.06
N LEU A 2 2.47 9.77 -13.93
CA LEU A 2 3.79 9.88 -14.55
C LEU A 2 3.64 10.80 -15.78
N HIS A 3 4.14 12.04 -15.71
CA HIS A 3 4.20 12.90 -16.89
C HIS A 3 5.18 12.27 -17.88
N ALA A 4 4.70 11.88 -19.06
CA ALA A 4 5.59 11.54 -20.17
C ALA A 4 6.39 12.79 -20.54
N ARG A 5 7.65 12.88 -20.10
CA ARG A 5 8.57 13.90 -20.60
C ARG A 5 9.06 13.41 -21.96
N PHE A 6 8.44 13.94 -23.01
CA PHE A 6 8.98 13.82 -24.35
C PHE A 6 10.42 14.38 -24.35
N PRO A 7 11.35 13.80 -25.13
CA PRO A 7 12.63 14.44 -25.34
C PRO A 7 12.39 15.86 -25.89
N ASP A 8 12.97 16.88 -25.27
CA ASP A 8 12.89 18.29 -25.71
C ASP A 8 13.73 18.53 -26.98
N LYS A 9 13.80 17.54 -27.89
CA LYS A 9 14.68 17.54 -29.05
C LYS A 9 14.02 16.86 -30.26
N ILE A 10 14.22 17.44 -31.45
CA ILE A 10 13.72 16.91 -32.73
C ILE A 10 14.91 16.59 -33.63
N SER A 11 15.04 15.36 -34.12
CA SER A 11 16.09 14.99 -35.08
C SER A 11 15.82 15.64 -36.44
N TYR A 12 16.84 16.25 -37.04
CA TYR A 12 16.75 16.85 -38.37
C TYR A 12 17.98 16.50 -39.21
N GLN A 13 17.73 16.15 -40.47
CA GLN A 13 18.75 15.82 -41.46
C GLN A 13 18.43 16.50 -42.78
N ALA A 14 19.44 17.07 -43.42
CA ALA A 14 19.28 17.70 -44.72
C ALA A 14 20.57 17.62 -45.54
N VAL A 15 20.40 17.62 -46.86
CA VAL A 15 21.49 17.71 -47.84
C VAL A 15 21.52 19.14 -48.37
N ILE A 16 22.67 19.81 -48.26
CA ILE A 16 22.83 21.19 -48.72
C ILE A 16 23.45 21.24 -50.11
N ARG A 17 22.83 22.04 -50.98
CA ARG A 17 23.33 22.40 -52.31
C ARG A 17 23.43 23.91 -52.42
N ASN A 18 24.46 24.41 -53.09
CA ASN A 18 24.63 25.84 -53.36
C ASN A 18 23.72 26.30 -54.52
N SER A 19 23.80 27.59 -54.88
CA SER A 19 23.03 28.19 -55.98
C SER A 19 23.30 27.57 -57.37
N GLU A 20 24.45 26.91 -57.55
CA GLU A 20 24.79 26.16 -58.77
C GLU A 20 24.26 24.71 -58.73
N GLY A 21 23.58 24.30 -57.66
CA GLY A 21 23.11 22.92 -57.45
C GLY A 21 24.21 21.94 -57.00
N LYS A 22 25.44 22.39 -56.76
CA LYS A 22 26.54 21.54 -56.27
C LYS A 22 26.41 21.27 -54.79
N LEU A 23 26.79 20.06 -54.37
CA LEU A 23 26.83 19.68 -52.96
C LEU A 23 27.82 20.56 -52.18
N VAL A 24 27.37 21.05 -51.04
CA VAL A 24 28.24 21.70 -50.05
C VAL A 24 28.79 20.59 -49.14
N ALA A 25 29.84 19.92 -49.59
CA ALA A 25 30.39 18.73 -48.94
C ALA A 25 31.59 19.07 -48.04
N ASN A 26 31.72 18.35 -46.92
CA ASN A 26 32.83 18.48 -45.95
C ASN A 26 33.09 19.92 -45.48
N ALA A 27 32.03 20.71 -45.30
CA ALA A 27 32.13 22.11 -44.93
C ALA A 27 31.31 22.42 -43.68
N VAL A 28 31.80 23.35 -42.86
CA VAL A 28 31.02 23.94 -41.76
C VAL A 28 30.05 24.94 -42.36
N ILE A 29 28.77 24.82 -42.02
CA ILE A 29 27.70 25.70 -42.49
C ILE A 29 27.08 26.45 -41.32
N GLY A 30 26.56 27.66 -41.57
CA GLY A 30 25.73 28.38 -40.61
C GLY A 30 24.30 27.96 -40.81
N LEU A 31 23.60 27.60 -39.73
CA LEU A 31 22.20 27.17 -39.81
C LEU A 31 21.38 27.88 -38.73
N ARG A 32 20.29 28.53 -39.15
CA ARG A 32 19.21 28.97 -38.26
C ARG A 32 17.99 28.08 -38.51
N VAL A 33 17.42 27.60 -37.41
CA VAL A 33 16.20 26.82 -37.40
C VAL A 33 15.14 27.62 -36.66
N SER A 34 13.94 27.71 -37.24
CA SER A 34 12.81 28.42 -36.67
C SER A 34 11.54 27.59 -36.77
N ILE A 35 10.66 27.71 -35.77
CA ILE A 35 9.30 27.17 -35.81
C ILE A 35 8.33 28.34 -35.97
N LEU A 36 7.51 28.27 -37.01
CA LEU A 36 6.49 29.25 -37.34
C LEU A 36 5.10 28.71 -36.98
N HIS A 37 4.25 29.57 -36.43
CA HIS A 37 2.90 29.23 -36.00
C HIS A 37 1.84 29.56 -37.07
N GLY A 38 0.91 28.64 -37.31
CA GLY A 38 -0.28 28.82 -38.14
C GLY A 38 -0.05 28.75 -39.65
N SER A 39 1.06 29.26 -40.18
CA SER A 39 1.37 29.23 -41.62
C SER A 39 2.87 29.25 -41.91
N ALA A 40 3.25 28.98 -43.16
CA ALA A 40 4.62 29.08 -43.66
C ALA A 40 5.24 30.50 -43.57
N HIS A 41 4.42 31.53 -43.36
CA HIS A 41 4.84 32.92 -43.14
C HIS A 41 4.38 33.44 -41.77
N GLY A 42 4.00 32.53 -40.88
CA GLY A 42 3.49 32.86 -39.56
C GLY A 42 4.57 33.42 -38.64
N ASN A 43 4.15 33.79 -37.43
CA ASN A 43 5.06 34.32 -36.43
C ASN A 43 6.04 33.24 -35.96
N GLU A 44 7.31 33.62 -35.81
CA GLU A 44 8.34 32.78 -35.22
C GLU A 44 8.09 32.64 -33.70
N VAL A 45 7.78 31.42 -33.26
CA VAL A 45 7.54 31.09 -31.84
C VAL A 45 8.77 30.46 -31.17
N TYR A 46 9.71 29.98 -31.98
CA TYR A 46 10.98 29.43 -31.54
C TYR A 46 12.04 29.63 -32.60
N SER A 47 13.27 29.92 -32.20
CA SER A 47 14.43 29.81 -33.07
C SER A 47 15.73 29.52 -32.34
N GLU A 48 16.65 28.87 -33.04
CA GLU A 48 17.99 28.56 -32.58
C GLU A 48 18.98 28.55 -33.74
N THR A 49 20.28 28.64 -33.42
CA THR A 49 21.37 28.56 -34.40
C THR A 49 22.28 27.36 -34.14
N HIS A 50 22.87 26.84 -35.22
CA HIS A 50 23.82 25.73 -35.24
C HIS A 50 24.96 26.02 -36.23
N GLN A 51 26.09 25.33 -36.04
CA GLN A 51 27.17 25.27 -37.02
C GLN A 51 27.60 23.82 -37.31
N PRO A 52 26.75 23.03 -37.98
CA PRO A 52 27.08 21.65 -38.27
C PRO A 52 28.11 21.55 -39.42
N GLN A 53 28.83 20.43 -39.46
CA GLN A 53 29.69 20.07 -40.59
C GLN A 53 28.97 19.06 -41.48
N THR A 54 28.95 19.31 -42.79
CA THR A 54 28.40 18.36 -43.78
C THR A 54 29.39 17.23 -44.06
N ASN A 55 28.90 16.08 -44.51
CA ASN A 55 29.75 14.97 -44.99
C ASN A 55 30.02 15.07 -46.51
N ALA A 56 30.67 14.04 -47.07
CA ALA A 56 31.00 13.98 -48.50
C ALA A 56 29.77 14.05 -49.44
N ASN A 57 28.58 13.70 -48.93
CA ASN A 57 27.32 13.77 -49.67
C ASN A 57 26.56 15.08 -49.41
N GLY A 58 27.18 16.07 -48.76
CA GLY A 58 26.55 17.32 -48.37
C GLY A 58 25.48 17.18 -47.28
N LEU A 59 25.38 16.02 -46.63
CA LEU A 59 24.43 15.72 -45.56
C LEU A 59 24.97 16.18 -44.21
N PHE A 60 24.12 16.79 -43.39
CA PHE A 60 24.37 16.98 -41.96
C PHE A 60 23.22 16.40 -41.12
N THR A 61 23.47 16.21 -39.83
CA THR A 61 22.48 15.78 -38.84
C THR A 61 22.59 16.67 -37.61
N ILE A 62 21.46 17.18 -37.11
CA ILE A 62 21.38 17.91 -35.84
C ILE A 62 20.20 17.41 -35.01
N ALA A 63 20.23 17.75 -33.73
CA ALA A 63 19.06 17.72 -32.86
C ALA A 63 18.58 19.16 -32.63
N ILE A 64 17.42 19.50 -33.19
CA ILE A 64 16.74 20.77 -32.92
C ILE A 64 16.38 20.79 -31.43
N GLY A 65 16.65 21.90 -30.74
CA GLY A 65 16.57 22.00 -29.27
C GLY A 65 17.92 21.82 -28.56
N ASN A 66 19.00 21.63 -29.33
CA ASN A 66 20.37 21.52 -28.82
C ASN A 66 21.28 22.64 -29.36
N GLY A 67 20.71 23.62 -30.06
CA GLY A 67 21.45 24.76 -30.60
C GLY A 67 21.49 25.94 -29.62
N SER A 68 22.02 27.06 -30.12
CA SER A 68 21.99 28.33 -29.39
C SER A 68 20.64 29.00 -29.59
N SER A 69 19.73 28.86 -28.61
CA SER A 69 18.40 29.48 -28.64
C SER A 69 18.49 31.00 -28.81
N GLN A 70 17.64 31.53 -29.70
CA GLN A 70 17.50 32.96 -29.99
C GLN A 70 16.12 33.46 -29.54
N VAL A 71 15.07 32.64 -29.73
CA VAL A 71 13.69 32.96 -29.36
C VAL A 71 13.06 31.73 -28.73
N GLY A 72 12.41 31.94 -27.57
CA GLY A 72 11.55 30.94 -26.93
C GLY A 72 12.25 29.64 -26.52
N THR A 73 11.46 28.66 -26.11
CA THR A 73 11.92 27.29 -25.81
C THR A 73 10.92 26.29 -26.39
N LEU A 74 11.38 25.12 -26.83
CA LEU A 74 10.50 24.07 -27.36
C LEU A 74 9.43 23.62 -26.36
N ALA A 75 9.77 23.64 -25.07
CA ALA A 75 8.88 23.26 -23.97
C ALA A 75 7.68 24.22 -23.80
N ASN A 76 7.84 25.49 -24.22
CA ASN A 76 6.80 26.50 -24.08
C ASN A 76 5.85 26.57 -25.30
N ILE A 77 6.14 25.83 -26.37
CA ILE A 77 5.28 25.78 -27.55
C ILE A 77 4.04 24.95 -27.22
N ASN A 78 2.85 25.53 -27.39
CA ASN A 78 1.61 24.79 -27.30
C ASN A 78 1.38 23.96 -28.58
N TRP A 79 1.99 22.78 -28.63
CA TRP A 79 1.90 21.85 -29.77
C TRP A 79 0.48 21.32 -30.06
N ALA A 80 -0.47 21.50 -29.13
CA ALA A 80 -1.86 21.10 -29.31
C ALA A 80 -2.69 22.11 -30.12
N ASP A 81 -2.13 23.29 -30.41
CA ASP A 81 -2.81 24.38 -31.09
C ASP A 81 -2.89 24.16 -32.63
N SER A 82 -2.60 25.20 -33.42
CA SER A 82 -2.66 25.19 -34.88
C SER A 82 -1.53 24.39 -35.53
N SER A 83 -1.45 24.44 -36.85
CA SER A 83 -0.33 23.88 -37.61
C SER A 83 0.97 24.63 -37.32
N PHE A 84 2.08 23.91 -37.29
CA PHE A 84 3.42 24.47 -37.15
C PHE A 84 4.25 24.19 -38.40
N PHE A 85 5.20 25.08 -38.68
CA PHE A 85 6.08 24.97 -39.85
C PHE A 85 7.53 25.09 -39.39
N LEU A 86 8.40 24.22 -39.92
CA LEU A 86 9.83 24.29 -39.75
C LEU A 86 10.42 25.15 -40.87
N LYS A 87 11.02 26.27 -40.50
CA LYS A 87 11.84 27.11 -41.37
C LYS A 87 13.31 26.85 -41.08
N THR A 88 14.09 26.66 -42.14
CA THR A 88 15.55 26.54 -42.08
C THR A 88 16.18 27.58 -42.99
N GLU A 89 17.22 28.20 -42.48
CA GLU A 89 17.97 29.26 -43.14
C GLU A 89 19.44 28.87 -43.05
N THR A 90 20.11 28.71 -44.19
CA THR A 90 21.48 28.16 -44.27
C THR A 90 22.42 29.14 -44.96
N ASP A 91 23.58 29.34 -44.34
CA ASP A 91 24.76 30.00 -44.91
C ASP A 91 25.80 28.91 -45.26
N PRO A 92 26.01 28.62 -46.56
CA PRO A 92 27.00 27.64 -47.01
C PRO A 92 28.45 27.93 -46.58
N THR A 93 28.76 29.17 -46.19
CA THR A 93 30.11 29.62 -45.83
C THR A 93 30.39 29.53 -44.33
N GLY A 94 29.41 29.17 -43.51
CA GLY A 94 29.58 29.04 -42.06
C GLY A 94 29.30 30.32 -41.26
N ALA A 95 29.00 31.44 -41.92
CA ALA A 95 28.72 32.71 -41.26
C ALA A 95 27.21 32.87 -40.99
N ASN A 96 26.73 34.12 -40.94
CA ASN A 96 25.34 34.47 -40.59
C ASN A 96 24.57 35.07 -41.79
N ASN A 97 25.09 34.93 -43.01
CA ASN A 97 24.42 35.42 -44.22
C ASN A 97 23.63 34.29 -44.87
N TYR A 98 22.45 34.04 -44.33
CA TYR A 98 21.60 32.94 -44.76
C TYR A 98 21.03 33.18 -46.17
N THR A 99 21.49 32.40 -47.14
CA THR A 99 21.13 32.55 -48.56
C THR A 99 20.19 31.45 -49.05
N ILE A 100 20.15 30.31 -48.35
CA ILE A 100 19.28 29.18 -48.68
C ILE A 100 18.18 29.11 -47.62
N THR A 101 16.93 29.27 -48.03
CA THR A 101 15.77 29.20 -47.13
C THR A 101 14.80 28.12 -47.59
N ALA A 102 14.36 27.29 -46.65
CA ALA A 102 13.34 26.28 -46.87
C ALA A 102 12.31 26.30 -45.74
N VAL A 103 11.04 26.19 -46.09
CA VAL A 103 9.92 26.09 -45.14
C VAL A 103 9.12 24.84 -45.44
N SER A 104 8.83 24.05 -44.41
CA SER A 104 8.04 22.82 -44.51
C SER A 104 7.07 22.71 -43.33
N GLN A 105 5.91 22.10 -43.53
CA GLN A 105 4.96 21.90 -42.44
C GLN A 105 5.44 20.75 -41.54
N LEU A 106 5.36 20.94 -40.22
CA LEU A 106 5.56 19.87 -39.25
C LEU A 106 4.30 18.99 -39.21
N LEU A 107 4.39 17.80 -39.78
CA LEU A 107 3.32 16.82 -39.76
C LEU A 107 3.47 15.90 -38.55
N SER A 108 2.35 15.44 -38.02
CA SER A 108 2.35 14.50 -36.91
C SER A 108 2.88 13.14 -37.35
N VAL A 109 3.73 12.52 -36.52
CA VAL A 109 4.16 11.12 -36.70
C VAL A 109 3.07 10.16 -36.17
N PRO A 110 3.00 8.89 -36.64
CA PRO A 110 1.93 7.96 -36.26
C PRO A 110 1.75 7.78 -34.75
N TYR A 111 2.84 7.72 -33.99
CA TYR A 111 2.80 7.62 -32.52
C TYR A 111 2.25 8.89 -31.87
N ALA A 112 2.57 10.08 -32.39
CA ALA A 112 2.04 11.35 -31.91
C ALA A 112 0.54 11.49 -32.22
N LEU A 113 0.07 10.97 -33.37
CA LEU A 113 -1.36 10.91 -33.70
C LEU A 113 -2.12 9.99 -32.72
N TYR A 114 -1.57 8.80 -32.43
CA TYR A 114 -2.16 7.89 -31.45
C TYR A 114 -2.17 8.49 -30.03
N ALA A 115 -1.09 9.17 -29.63
CA ALA A 115 -1.02 9.88 -28.35
C ALA A 115 -2.02 11.04 -28.26
N LYS A 116 -2.28 11.78 -29.35
CA LYS A 116 -3.34 12.81 -29.40
C LYS A 116 -4.72 12.20 -29.15
N SER A 117 -5.01 11.04 -29.74
CA SER A 117 -6.25 10.31 -29.48
C SER A 117 -6.34 9.82 -28.02
N ALA A 118 -5.22 9.33 -27.47
CA ALA A 118 -5.16 8.87 -26.07
C ALA A 118 -5.16 10.01 -25.05
N GLY A 119 -4.69 11.21 -25.39
CA GLY A 119 -4.77 12.41 -24.54
C GLY A 119 -6.11 13.15 -24.64
N SER A 120 -6.95 12.77 -25.61
CA SER A 120 -8.33 13.28 -25.75
C SER A 120 -9.32 12.59 -24.82
N ILE A 121 -8.85 11.82 -23.82
CA ILE A 121 -9.68 11.51 -22.64
C ILE A 121 -9.89 12.84 -21.94
N LYS A 122 -11.00 13.49 -22.27
CA LYS A 122 -11.48 14.69 -21.62
C LYS A 122 -11.49 14.39 -20.12
N HIS A 123 -10.54 14.94 -19.39
CA HIS A 123 -10.73 15.13 -17.98
C HIS A 123 -11.98 16.00 -17.88
N ILE A 124 -13.09 15.39 -17.50
CA ILE A 124 -14.30 16.13 -17.18
C ILE A 124 -13.95 16.83 -15.88
N GLU A 125 -13.42 18.05 -15.96
CA GLU A 125 -13.43 18.97 -14.84
C GLU A 125 -14.90 19.26 -14.54
N ILE A 126 -15.45 18.60 -13.54
CA ILE A 126 -16.73 19.01 -13.02
C ILE A 126 -16.46 20.12 -12.02
N SER A 127 -16.62 21.35 -12.48
CA SER A 127 -16.85 22.47 -11.59
C SER A 127 -18.12 22.19 -10.78
N GLY A 128 -17.93 21.76 -9.53
CA GLY A 128 -18.99 21.76 -8.54
C GLY A 128 -19.82 20.49 -8.38
N ASN A 129 -19.31 19.31 -8.77
CA ASN A 129 -19.68 18.01 -8.21
C ASN A 129 -18.89 16.95 -8.97
N GLU A 130 -17.88 16.34 -8.36
CA GLU A 130 -17.13 15.18 -8.87
C GLU A 130 -17.92 14.28 -9.85
N PRO A 131 -17.29 13.78 -10.94
CA PRO A 131 -17.93 12.82 -11.84
C PRO A 131 -18.51 11.68 -11.02
N ALA A 132 -19.83 11.58 -11.03
CA ALA A 132 -20.54 10.46 -10.46
C ALA A 132 -20.25 9.23 -11.33
N PHE A 133 -19.07 8.64 -11.14
CA PHE A 133 -18.84 7.22 -11.40
C PHE A 133 -19.67 6.47 -10.36
N ASN A 134 -20.96 6.36 -10.62
CA ASN A 134 -22.04 5.81 -9.80
C ASN A 134 -21.92 4.30 -9.47
N GLY A 135 -20.70 3.75 -9.49
CA GLY A 135 -20.44 2.34 -9.19
C GLY A 135 -19.15 2.10 -8.41
N TRP A 136 -18.39 3.15 -8.05
CA TRP A 136 -17.30 3.01 -7.10
C TRP A 136 -17.67 3.80 -5.86
N ASP A 137 -17.85 3.06 -4.77
CA ASP A 137 -18.02 3.62 -3.45
C ASP A 137 -16.85 4.56 -3.15
N LYS A 138 -17.14 5.85 -3.06
CA LYS A 138 -16.18 6.92 -2.76
C LYS A 138 -16.42 7.43 -1.34
N ASP A 139 -17.19 6.71 -0.52
CA ASP A 139 -17.48 7.13 0.85
C ASP A 139 -16.28 6.90 1.77
N THR A 140 -15.33 7.84 1.74
CA THR A 140 -14.20 7.82 2.68
C THR A 140 -14.61 7.87 4.16
N LEU A 141 -15.90 8.13 4.47
CA LEU A 141 -16.42 8.16 5.83
C LEU A 141 -16.84 6.78 6.34
N ASP A 142 -17.07 5.77 5.49
CA ASP A 142 -17.35 4.38 5.91
C ASP A 142 -16.15 3.43 5.76
N ASP A 143 -15.14 3.83 4.98
CA ASP A 143 -13.85 3.17 4.85
C ASP A 143 -13.03 3.12 6.15
N THR A 144 -13.35 3.97 7.13
CA THR A 144 -12.67 4.00 8.43
C THR A 144 -13.57 3.47 9.54
N GLN A 145 -13.31 2.25 9.98
CA GLN A 145 -13.98 1.64 11.13
C GLN A 145 -13.10 1.69 12.38
N THR A 146 -13.62 2.28 13.46
CA THR A 146 -12.93 2.34 14.74
C THR A 146 -13.29 1.11 15.56
N LEU A 147 -12.28 0.34 15.96
CA LEU A 147 -12.43 -0.76 16.92
C LEU A 147 -12.46 -0.19 18.33
N THR A 148 -13.51 -0.52 19.09
CA THR A 148 -13.66 -0.10 20.49
C THR A 148 -13.88 -1.32 21.35
N LEU A 149 -13.06 -1.47 22.40
CA LEU A 149 -13.23 -2.47 23.44
C LEU A 149 -13.73 -1.79 24.71
N GLN A 150 -14.93 -2.15 25.14
CA GLN A 150 -15.48 -1.73 26.44
C GLN A 150 -15.90 -2.98 27.21
N ASN A 151 -15.40 -3.11 28.43
CA ASN A 151 -15.52 -4.32 29.23
C ASN A 151 -15.05 -5.57 28.44
N ASN A 152 -15.97 -6.44 28.06
CA ASN A 152 -15.72 -7.66 27.29
C ASN A 152 -16.34 -7.62 25.88
N THR A 153 -16.83 -6.48 25.43
CA THR A 153 -17.47 -6.36 24.12
C THR A 153 -16.57 -5.58 23.18
N LEU A 154 -16.14 -6.26 22.12
CA LEU A 154 -15.40 -5.65 21.01
C LEU A 154 -16.41 -5.25 19.92
N SER A 155 -16.38 -3.98 19.54
CA SER A 155 -17.31 -3.41 18.55
C SER A 155 -16.55 -2.63 17.48
N ILE A 156 -17.12 -2.60 16.26
CA ILE A 156 -16.71 -1.70 15.18
C ILE A 156 -17.67 -0.51 15.08
N SER A 157 -17.17 0.68 14.73
CA SER A 157 -17.92 1.96 14.75
C SER A 157 -19.18 2.00 13.86
N LYS A 158 -19.32 1.09 12.89
CA LYS A 158 -20.45 1.02 11.96
C LYS A 158 -21.04 -0.40 11.81
N GLY A 159 -20.85 -1.28 12.79
CA GLY A 159 -21.30 -2.66 12.60
C GLY A 159 -21.41 -3.49 13.86
N ASN A 160 -21.09 -4.76 13.70
CA ASN A 160 -21.37 -5.80 14.68
C ASN A 160 -20.52 -5.64 15.94
N SER A 161 -21.05 -6.17 17.03
CA SER A 161 -20.30 -6.38 18.25
C SER A 161 -20.17 -7.88 18.49
N VAL A 162 -19.05 -8.28 19.07
CA VAL A 162 -18.87 -9.62 19.61
C VAL A 162 -18.59 -9.47 21.09
N VAL A 163 -19.41 -10.14 21.90
CA VAL A 163 -19.08 -10.36 23.30
C VAL A 163 -17.98 -11.40 23.31
N LEU A 164 -16.75 -10.94 23.59
CA LEU A 164 -15.65 -11.85 23.79
C LEU A 164 -16.00 -12.72 25.00
N PRO A 165 -15.78 -14.04 24.93
CA PRO A 165 -15.97 -14.89 26.08
C PRO A 165 -15.29 -14.24 27.27
N LEU A 166 -15.98 -14.17 28.41
CA LEU A 166 -15.32 -13.99 29.68
C LEU A 166 -14.45 -15.23 29.89
N HIS A 167 -13.29 -15.29 29.22
CA HIS A 167 -12.11 -15.84 29.84
C HIS A 167 -11.76 -14.81 30.91
N GLY A 168 -12.59 -14.73 31.94
CA GLY A 168 -12.50 -13.71 32.97
C GLY A 168 -11.22 -13.97 33.69
N ASN A 169 -10.14 -13.32 33.25
CA ASN A 169 -8.81 -13.43 33.81
C ASN A 169 -8.59 -14.79 34.49
N ASN A 170 -8.63 -15.91 33.74
CA ASN A 170 -8.27 -17.24 34.28
C ASN A 170 -6.81 -17.29 34.79
N LYS A 171 -6.15 -16.14 34.83
CA LYS A 171 -4.98 -15.84 35.63
C LYS A 171 -5.41 -15.67 37.09
N VAL A 172 -5.37 -16.77 37.82
CA VAL A 172 -5.32 -16.69 39.28
C VAL A 172 -4.03 -15.96 39.65
N LYS A 173 -4.13 -14.80 40.32
CA LYS A 173 -2.96 -14.05 40.76
C LYS A 173 -2.14 -14.89 41.74
N VAL A 174 -0.84 -15.00 41.50
CA VAL A 174 0.10 -15.67 42.40
C VAL A 174 0.70 -14.61 43.33
N LEU A 175 0.43 -14.71 44.64
CA LEU A 175 0.82 -13.70 45.64
C LEU A 175 1.52 -14.34 46.84
N LYS A 176 2.40 -13.61 47.52
CA LYS A 176 2.97 -14.02 48.82
C LYS A 176 2.12 -13.48 49.98
N ASN A 177 2.30 -14.03 51.18
CA ASN A 177 1.57 -13.57 52.37
C ASN A 177 1.71 -12.06 52.61
N SER A 178 2.88 -11.47 52.32
CA SER A 178 3.10 -10.02 52.41
C SER A 178 2.14 -9.21 51.55
N ASP A 179 1.84 -9.70 50.35
CA ASP A 179 1.08 -8.96 49.34
C ASP A 179 -0.43 -9.15 49.55
N ILE A 180 -0.82 -10.33 50.05
CA ILE A 180 -2.20 -10.68 50.39
C ILE A 180 -2.73 -9.80 51.52
N VAL A 181 -1.91 -9.54 52.54
CA VAL A 181 -2.30 -8.73 53.71
C VAL A 181 -2.63 -7.29 53.33
N THR A 182 -1.97 -6.74 52.31
CA THR A 182 -2.20 -5.38 51.81
C THR A 182 -3.23 -5.29 50.70
N LEU A 183 -3.77 -6.43 50.24
CA LEU A 183 -4.75 -6.45 49.16
C LEU A 183 -6.10 -5.94 49.67
N ALA A 184 -6.81 -5.19 48.83
CA ALA A 184 -8.23 -4.89 49.01
C ALA A 184 -9.04 -5.81 48.08
N PRO A 185 -9.34 -7.06 48.49
CA PRO A 185 -10.02 -8.02 47.63
C PRO A 185 -11.53 -7.79 47.57
N ASP A 186 -12.10 -8.12 46.41
CA ASP A 186 -13.54 -8.25 46.25
C ASP A 186 -14.02 -9.63 46.71
N THR A 187 -15.23 -9.71 47.25
CA THR A 187 -15.87 -10.99 47.59
C THR A 187 -15.90 -11.91 46.38
N GLY A 188 -15.43 -13.15 46.53
CA GLY A 188 -15.36 -14.14 45.46
C GLY A 188 -14.04 -14.14 44.69
N GLN A 189 -13.09 -13.26 45.01
CA GLN A 189 -11.77 -13.25 44.39
C GLN A 189 -10.96 -14.51 44.76
N ILE A 190 -10.32 -15.14 43.77
CA ILE A 190 -9.44 -16.31 43.95
C ILE A 190 -7.98 -15.91 43.68
N ILE A 191 -7.07 -16.32 44.55
CA ILE A 191 -5.63 -16.16 44.42
C ILE A 191 -4.90 -17.47 44.73
N TYR A 192 -3.68 -17.62 44.23
CA TYR A 192 -2.78 -18.68 44.65
C TYR A 192 -1.73 -18.09 45.60
N ASN A 193 -1.77 -18.53 46.84
CA ASN A 193 -0.83 -18.12 47.85
C ASN A 193 0.47 -18.91 47.69
N ALA A 194 1.49 -18.29 47.10
CA ALA A 194 2.80 -18.90 46.87
C ALA A 194 3.57 -19.18 48.16
N SER A 195 3.26 -18.49 49.27
CA SER A 195 3.89 -18.74 50.57
C SER A 195 3.36 -20.01 51.23
N GLU A 196 2.10 -20.36 50.97
CA GLU A 196 1.42 -21.53 51.56
C GLU A 196 1.20 -22.68 50.57
N GLY A 197 1.37 -22.44 49.27
CA GLY A 197 1.13 -23.40 48.20
C GLY A 197 -0.35 -23.73 47.98
N LYS A 198 -1.26 -22.78 48.22
CA LYS A 198 -2.71 -23.04 48.25
C LYS A 198 -3.51 -22.04 47.42
N LEU A 199 -4.57 -22.52 46.78
CA LEU A 199 -5.64 -21.68 46.26
C LEU A 199 -6.49 -21.14 47.42
N GLN A 200 -6.78 -19.85 47.41
CA GLN A 200 -7.57 -19.18 48.44
C GLN A 200 -8.66 -18.32 47.79
N LEU A 201 -9.87 -18.36 48.37
CA LEU A 201 -11.03 -17.54 48.01
C LEU A 201 -11.26 -16.48 49.09
N TYR A 202 -11.51 -15.24 48.71
CA TYR A 202 -11.95 -14.22 49.66
C TYR A 202 -13.46 -14.30 49.89
N THR A 203 -13.87 -14.56 51.13
CA THR A 203 -15.30 -14.72 51.52
C THR A 203 -16.05 -13.40 51.68
N GLY A 204 -15.36 -12.26 51.54
CA GLY A 204 -15.86 -10.94 51.92
C GLY A 204 -15.37 -10.48 53.28
N SER A 205 -14.82 -11.38 54.11
CA SER A 205 -14.26 -11.05 55.42
C SER A 205 -12.87 -11.65 55.67
N ASN A 206 -12.54 -12.78 55.04
CA ASN A 206 -11.26 -13.44 55.19
C ASN A 206 -10.92 -14.29 53.97
N TRP A 207 -9.64 -14.65 53.85
CA TRP A 207 -9.20 -15.66 52.89
C TRP A 207 -9.46 -17.05 53.46
N ALA A 208 -10.18 -17.87 52.69
CA ALA A 208 -10.42 -19.28 52.99
C ALA A 208 -9.67 -20.15 51.99
N ALA A 209 -8.97 -21.18 52.46
CA ALA A 209 -8.31 -22.15 51.60
C ALA A 209 -9.34 -22.97 50.84
N ILE A 210 -9.17 -23.07 49.52
CA ILE A 210 -9.90 -24.01 48.70
C ILE A 210 -9.16 -25.34 48.83
N ASN A 211 -9.64 -26.20 49.72
CA ASN A 211 -9.07 -27.53 49.90
C ASN A 211 -9.48 -28.40 48.70
N ALA A 212 -8.62 -28.49 47.70
CA ALA A 212 -8.77 -29.49 46.66
C ALA A 212 -8.29 -30.83 47.23
N GLU A 213 -9.20 -31.68 47.71
CA GLU A 213 -8.90 -33.09 47.95
C GLU A 213 -8.75 -33.82 46.61
N CYS A 214 -7.69 -33.52 45.85
CA CYS A 214 -7.42 -34.23 44.61
C CYS A 214 -6.68 -35.53 44.96
N TRP A 215 -7.45 -36.63 45.08
CA TRP A 215 -6.90 -37.96 45.33
C TRP A 215 -6.71 -38.76 44.02
N PRO A 216 -5.52 -39.35 43.77
CA PRO A 216 -4.21 -38.97 44.27
C PRO A 216 -3.63 -37.78 43.50
N LEU A 217 -2.78 -36.97 44.16
CA LEU A 217 -2.10 -35.80 43.58
C LEU A 217 -1.45 -36.13 42.21
N PRO A 218 -1.63 -35.32 41.17
CA PRO A 218 -0.91 -35.51 39.91
C PRO A 218 0.59 -35.30 40.13
N THR A 219 1.39 -36.26 39.66
CA THR A 219 2.84 -36.14 39.50
C THR A 219 3.14 -35.37 38.21
N PRO A 220 4.34 -34.78 38.04
CA PRO A 220 4.74 -34.14 36.77
C PRO A 220 4.61 -35.04 35.54
N ALA A 221 4.67 -36.37 35.73
CA ALA A 221 4.47 -37.37 34.68
C ALA A 221 3.00 -37.60 34.29
N ASN A 222 2.04 -37.06 35.06
CA ASN A 222 0.61 -37.35 34.94
C ASN A 222 -0.26 -36.08 34.88
N ALA A 223 0.35 -34.90 35.01
CA ALA A 223 -0.29 -33.65 34.61
C ALA A 223 -0.30 -33.64 33.07
N GLY A 224 -1.48 -33.50 32.45
CA GLY A 224 -1.55 -33.16 31.03
C GLY A 224 -0.85 -31.82 30.77
N GLU A 225 -0.66 -31.46 29.50
CA GLU A 225 -0.10 -30.15 29.07
C GLU A 225 -0.93 -28.94 29.58
N ASP A 226 -2.07 -29.21 30.21
CA ASP A 226 -3.13 -28.27 30.57
C ASP A 226 -2.84 -27.45 31.85
N ILE A 227 -1.69 -27.66 32.52
CA ILE A 227 -1.23 -26.91 33.70
C ILE A 227 0.24 -26.50 33.51
N GLU A 228 0.48 -25.30 32.98
CA GLU A 228 1.82 -24.68 32.93
C GLU A 228 1.93 -23.56 33.98
N ILE A 229 2.96 -23.66 34.84
CA ILE A 229 3.29 -22.64 35.84
C ILE A 229 4.42 -21.78 35.27
N TYR A 230 4.10 -20.54 34.91
CA TYR A 230 5.13 -19.53 34.62
C TYR A 230 5.34 -18.66 35.85
N THR A 231 6.53 -18.10 35.96
CA THR A 231 7.18 -17.55 37.17
C THR A 231 6.40 -16.53 38.01
N ASN A 232 5.16 -16.13 37.66
CA ASN A 232 4.21 -15.38 38.50
C ASN A 232 2.73 -15.54 38.11
N GLU A 233 2.34 -16.50 37.25
CA GLU A 233 0.95 -16.68 36.80
C GLU A 233 0.62 -18.17 36.63
N LEU A 234 -0.54 -18.61 37.16
CA LEU A 234 -1.10 -19.94 36.93
C LEU A 234 -2.15 -19.86 35.83
N PHE A 235 -1.98 -20.61 34.75
CA PHE A 235 -2.98 -20.76 33.70
C PHE A 235 -3.79 -22.03 33.95
N VAL A 236 -5.12 -21.90 34.02
CA VAL A 236 -6.05 -23.03 34.04
C VAL A 236 -6.98 -22.89 32.86
N ASP A 237 -6.80 -23.73 31.84
CA ASP A 237 -7.74 -23.83 30.72
C ASP A 237 -8.93 -24.72 31.15
N LEU A 238 -10.06 -24.08 31.46
CA LEU A 238 -11.28 -24.79 31.86
C LEU A 238 -12.04 -25.40 30.67
N ASN A 239 -11.62 -25.14 29.43
CA ASN A 239 -12.29 -25.63 28.21
C ASN A 239 -11.60 -26.85 27.58
N ALA A 240 -10.51 -27.36 28.18
CA ALA A 240 -9.80 -28.55 27.68
C ALA A 240 -10.53 -29.90 27.94
N ASN A 241 -11.75 -29.90 28.50
CA ASN A 241 -12.55 -31.12 28.69
C ASN A 241 -13.31 -31.57 27.43
N TYR A 242 -12.86 -31.17 26.23
CA TYR A 242 -13.30 -31.80 25.00
C TYR A 242 -12.37 -32.96 24.67
N PRO A 243 -12.84 -34.22 24.63
CA PRO A 243 -12.06 -35.30 24.09
C PRO A 243 -11.85 -35.05 22.59
N LYS A 244 -10.72 -34.42 22.23
CA LYS A 244 -10.15 -34.60 20.90
C LYS A 244 -9.72 -36.06 20.84
N HIS A 245 -10.62 -36.91 20.38
CA HIS A 245 -10.41 -38.00 19.42
C HIS A 245 -11.59 -38.98 19.48
N ILE A 246 -12.22 -39.15 18.31
CA ILE A 246 -12.95 -40.34 17.83
C ILE A 246 -14.47 -40.38 18.12
N MET A 247 -15.20 -40.00 17.06
CA MET A 247 -16.43 -40.61 16.51
C MET A 247 -17.77 -40.50 17.26
N GLY A 248 -18.76 -40.00 16.52
CA GLY A 248 -20.12 -40.54 16.53
C GLY A 248 -21.14 -39.76 17.36
N ARG A 249 -22.09 -39.13 16.66
CA ARG A 249 -23.42 -38.81 17.19
C ARG A 249 -24.10 -40.11 17.71
N LEU A 250 -25.02 -39.89 18.66
CA LEU A 250 -26.14 -40.76 19.08
C LEU A 250 -25.94 -41.54 20.41
N LEU A 251 -26.95 -41.42 21.29
CA LEU A 251 -27.33 -42.24 22.47
C LEU A 251 -27.19 -41.51 23.84
N ALA A 252 -28.18 -40.67 24.18
CA ALA A 252 -29.27 -40.94 25.15
C ALA A 252 -28.83 -40.72 26.61
N ILE A 253 -29.29 -39.66 27.30
CA ILE A 253 -30.53 -39.64 28.10
C ILE A 253 -30.82 -40.98 28.79
N LEU A 254 -30.93 -40.93 30.12
CA LEU A 254 -31.40 -41.95 31.07
C LEU A 254 -30.33 -42.87 31.69
N MET A 255 -29.88 -42.56 32.91
CA MET A 255 -30.10 -43.41 34.10
C MET A 255 -29.28 -42.91 35.30
N ALA A 256 -29.98 -42.32 36.27
CA ALA A 256 -29.65 -42.51 37.66
C ALA A 256 -30.14 -43.92 38.06
N MET A 257 -29.25 -44.78 38.53
CA MET A 257 -29.49 -45.76 39.60
C MET A 257 -28.19 -46.52 39.92
N ALA A 258 -28.04 -46.81 41.21
CA ALA A 258 -26.84 -47.31 41.85
C ALA A 258 -26.47 -48.77 41.49
N ALA A 259 -25.22 -49.09 41.85
CA ALA A 259 -24.67 -50.40 42.22
C ALA A 259 -23.81 -51.18 41.21
N ARG A 260 -22.56 -51.39 41.66
CA ARG A 260 -21.67 -52.54 41.43
C ARG A 260 -21.25 -52.86 40.00
N PHE A 261 -20.16 -52.24 39.55
CA PHE A 261 -19.06 -52.90 38.82
C PHE A 261 -17.75 -52.13 39.10
N PRO A 262 -16.57 -52.79 39.16
CA PRO A 262 -15.32 -52.12 39.49
C PRO A 262 -14.89 -51.23 38.31
N ILE A 263 -15.01 -49.92 38.50
CA ILE A 263 -14.53 -48.94 37.54
C ILE A 263 -13.00 -49.05 37.51
N ARG A 264 -12.42 -49.38 36.34
CA ARG A 264 -10.98 -49.28 36.11
C ARG A 264 -10.52 -47.85 36.46
N PRO A 265 -9.57 -47.66 37.39
CA PRO A 265 -9.24 -46.35 37.90
C PRO A 265 -8.25 -45.68 36.96
N THR A 266 -8.71 -45.06 35.88
CA THR A 266 -7.81 -44.28 35.01
C THR A 266 -8.31 -42.87 34.68
N ARG A 267 -9.34 -42.36 35.34
CA ARG A 267 -9.77 -40.96 35.13
C ARG A 267 -10.18 -40.32 36.46
N LYS A 268 -9.34 -39.38 36.90
CA LYS A 268 -9.48 -38.59 38.14
C LYS A 268 -10.33 -37.36 37.84
N ALA A 269 -11.35 -37.10 38.64
CA ALA A 269 -12.13 -35.86 38.62
C ALA A 269 -11.99 -35.21 40.00
N CYS A 270 -11.58 -33.94 40.08
CA CYS A 270 -11.66 -33.19 41.33
C CYS A 270 -13.11 -32.71 41.49
N LEU A 271 -13.77 -33.15 42.55
CA LEU A 271 -15.10 -32.66 42.97
C LEU A 271 -14.87 -31.56 44.02
N LEU A 272 -15.43 -30.38 43.79
CA LEU A 272 -15.63 -29.37 44.84
C LEU A 272 -16.73 -29.93 45.77
N ALA A 273 -16.43 -30.10 47.06
CA ALA A 273 -17.41 -30.40 48.09
C ALA A 273 -18.05 -29.10 48.61
#